data_AF-A0A443NNR5-F1
#
_entry.id   AF-A0A443NNR5-F1
#
_cell.length_a   1.000
_cell.length_b   1.000
_cell.length_c   1.000
_cell.angle_alpha   90.00
_cell.angle_beta   90.00
_cell.angle_gamma   90.00
#
_symmetry.space_group_name_H-M   'P 1'
#
loop_
_entity.id
_entity.type
_entity.pdbx_description
1 polymer ?
#
loop_
_entity_poly.entity_id
_entity_poly.type
_entity_poly.pdbx_seq_one_letter_code
_entity_poly.pdbx_strand_id
1 'polypeptide(L)'
;MSSYEGVLVSDQWLQSQFTQVELRGLKSNFLSVRGETGHVRVGNLLPIMAKLKALRGKFTEEEIRQILGVSYPNMDQEIDFEAFLRAYLNLQTHATDKSGDSKHSSSFLKSSTTTLLHTISESEKSSYVAHINSYLRDDPFLKKYLPLDPEKNDLFELAKDGLINVAVPGTIDERAINTKRVLNPWERNENHTLCLNSAKAIGCTVVNIGTQDLIEGRPHLLLGLISQIIKIQLLADLNLKKTPQLVELVDDSKNK
;
A
#
# COMPACT_ATOMS: atom_id res chain seq x y z
N MET A 1 28.22 -5.93 -13.25
CA MET A 1 27.18 -6.62 -12.45
C MET A 1 27.11 -5.90 -11.12
N SER A 2 26.11 -5.04 -10.91
CA SER A 2 25.93 -4.36 -9.62
C SER A 2 25.39 -5.39 -8.63
N SER A 3 26.13 -5.70 -7.57
CA SER A 3 25.64 -6.54 -6.49
C SER A 3 24.37 -5.92 -5.93
N TYR A 4 23.28 -6.67 -5.92
CA TYR A 4 22.01 -6.23 -5.35
C TYR A 4 22.11 -6.36 -3.83
N GLU A 5 22.80 -5.44 -3.17
CA GLU A 5 22.78 -5.37 -1.71
C GLU A 5 21.43 -4.79 -1.27
N GLY A 6 20.55 -5.67 -0.78
CA GLY A 6 19.33 -5.26 -0.11
C GLY A 6 19.66 -4.63 1.24
N VAL A 7 18.86 -3.64 1.66
CA VAL A 7 18.90 -3.18 3.05
C VAL A 7 18.19 -4.22 3.90
N LEU A 8 18.96 -4.87 4.77
CA LEU A 8 18.44 -5.81 5.76
C LEU A 8 18.03 -5.04 7.02
N VAL A 9 16.84 -5.37 7.52
CA VAL A 9 16.29 -4.91 8.80
C VAL A 9 16.04 -6.17 9.62
N SER A 10 16.47 -6.20 10.87
CA SER A 10 16.41 -7.40 11.71
C SER A 10 14.96 -7.74 12.06
N ASP A 11 14.15 -6.70 12.28
CA ASP A 11 12.71 -6.80 12.48
C ASP A 11 12.00 -7.09 11.15
N GLN A 12 11.56 -8.35 11.00
CA GLN A 12 10.86 -8.82 9.80
C GLN A 12 9.52 -8.12 9.57
N TRP A 13 8.83 -7.70 10.63
CA TRP A 13 7.60 -6.92 10.50
C TRP A 13 7.92 -5.54 9.93
N LEU A 14 8.94 -4.88 10.47
CA LEU A 14 9.36 -3.56 10.01
C LEU A 14 9.85 -3.61 8.56
N GLN A 15 10.61 -4.64 8.19
CA GLN A 15 11.05 -4.87 6.82
C GLN A 15 9.89 -5.02 5.82
N SER A 16 8.81 -5.69 6.23
CA SER A 16 7.63 -5.89 5.39
C SER A 16 6.89 -4.57 5.08
N GLN A 17 7.05 -3.57 5.94
CA GLN A 17 6.43 -2.26 5.75
C GLN A 17 7.07 -1.45 4.63
N PHE A 18 8.33 -1.67 4.27
CA PHE A 18 9.04 -0.78 3.32
C PHE A 18 9.63 -1.52 2.13
N THR A 19 9.39 -1.04 0.91
CA THR A 19 10.08 -1.55 -0.28
C THR A 19 11.60 -1.39 -0.17
N GLN A 20 12.38 -2.20 -0.90
CA GLN A 20 13.84 -2.07 -0.91
C GLN A 20 14.30 -0.70 -1.45
N VAL A 21 13.54 -0.09 -2.35
CA VAL A 21 13.83 1.25 -2.87
C VAL A 21 13.63 2.30 -1.77
N GLU A 22 12.54 2.20 -1.01
CA GLU A 22 12.29 3.08 0.15
C GLU A 22 13.33 2.89 1.23
N LEU A 23 13.65 1.66 1.61
CA LEU A 23 14.68 1.37 2.61
C LEU A 23 16.03 1.96 2.21
N ARG A 24 16.42 1.86 0.95
CA ARG A 24 17.67 2.48 0.44
C ARG A 24 17.62 4.01 0.55
N GLY A 25 16.51 4.62 0.14
CA GLY A 25 16.31 6.06 0.25
C GLY A 25 16.35 6.54 1.71
N LEU A 26 15.61 5.86 2.59
CA LEU A 26 15.56 6.15 4.03
C LEU A 26 16.93 5.93 4.69
N LYS A 27 17.64 4.86 4.34
CA LYS A 27 19.01 4.60 4.84
C LYS A 27 19.99 5.67 4.39
N SER A 28 19.91 6.12 3.14
CA SER A 28 20.74 7.22 2.64
C SER A 28 20.47 8.53 3.40
N ASN A 29 19.20 8.84 3.67
CA ASN A 29 18.82 10.02 4.45
C ASN A 29 19.30 9.91 5.90
N PHE A 30 19.14 8.75 6.54
CA PHE A 30 19.61 8.49 7.89
C PHE A 30 21.13 8.64 8.00
N LEU A 31 21.88 8.07 7.05
CA LEU A 31 23.35 8.17 7.01
C LEU A 31 23.84 9.59 6.70
N SER A 32 23.09 10.40 5.94
CA SER A 32 23.48 11.78 5.63
C SER A 32 23.59 12.68 6.86
N VAL A 33 22.97 12.26 7.96
CA VAL A 33 22.93 13.02 9.22
C VAL A 33 23.78 12.37 10.31
N ARG A 34 24.36 11.21 10.01
CA ARG A 34 25.45 10.64 10.79
C ARG A 34 26.66 11.57 10.61
N GLY A 35 26.82 12.51 11.55
CA GLY A 35 27.94 13.45 11.56
C GLY A 35 29.29 12.76 11.80
N GLU A 36 30.33 13.56 12.00
CA GLU A 36 31.70 13.08 12.27
C GLU A 36 31.80 12.15 13.49
N THR A 37 30.83 12.21 14.40
CA THR A 37 30.73 11.37 15.61
C THR A 37 30.31 9.92 15.33
N GLY A 38 29.80 9.59 14.14
CA GLY A 38 29.38 8.23 13.80
C GLY A 38 28.02 7.79 14.35
N HIS A 39 27.35 8.61 15.16
CA HIS A 39 26.06 8.32 15.79
C HIS A 39 24.97 9.31 15.35
N VAL A 40 23.74 8.85 15.21
CA VAL A 40 22.56 9.69 14.89
C VAL A 40 21.76 9.90 16.17
N ARG A 41 21.44 11.16 16.50
CA ARG A 41 20.61 11.50 17.68
C ARG A 41 19.20 11.87 17.27
N VAL A 42 18.25 11.78 18.21
CA VAL A 42 16.83 12.11 18.00
C VAL A 42 16.67 13.54 17.46
N GLY A 43 17.37 14.53 18.03
CA GLY A 43 17.28 15.92 17.58
C GLY A 43 17.66 16.13 16.12
N ASN A 44 18.55 15.28 15.59
CA ASN A 44 18.98 15.31 14.21
C ASN A 44 17.93 14.73 13.22
N LEU A 45 16.96 13.96 13.71
CA LEU A 45 15.92 13.35 12.88
C LEU A 45 14.86 14.37 12.43
N LEU A 46 14.61 15.40 13.24
CA LEU A 46 13.58 16.42 13.00
C LEU A 46 13.66 17.03 11.59
N PRO A 47 14.81 17.60 11.15
CA PRO A 47 14.92 18.21 9.82
C PRO A 47 14.87 17.18 8.69
N ILE A 48 15.26 15.92 8.92
CA ILE A 48 15.18 14.87 7.90
C ILE A 48 13.72 14.51 7.68
N MET A 49 12.99 14.23 8.77
CA MET A 49 11.60 13.78 8.72
C MET A 49 10.69 14.82 8.07
N ALA A 50 10.92 16.11 8.34
CA ALA A 50 10.22 17.20 7.68
C ALA A 50 10.48 17.26 6.14
N LYS A 51 11.65 16.80 5.69
CA LYS A 51 12.05 16.81 4.26
C LYS A 51 11.59 15.57 3.49
N LEU A 52 11.23 14.48 4.17
CA LEU A 52 10.80 13.23 3.54
C LEU A 52 9.52 13.43 2.72
N LYS A 53 9.47 12.85 1.52
CA LYS A 53 8.40 13.08 0.54
C LYS A 53 6.99 12.83 1.09
N ALA A 54 6.81 11.82 1.96
CA ALA A 54 5.51 11.49 2.53
C ALA A 54 5.03 12.46 3.62
N LEU A 55 5.96 13.14 4.30
CA LEU A 55 5.71 14.03 5.44
C LEU A 55 5.90 15.52 5.10
N ARG A 56 6.52 15.81 3.96
CA ARG A 56 6.81 17.16 3.49
C ARG A 56 5.55 18.01 3.43
N GLY A 57 5.57 19.12 4.16
CA GLY A 57 4.46 20.07 4.23
C GLY A 57 3.26 19.62 5.07
N LYS A 58 3.30 18.43 5.68
CA LYS A 58 2.23 17.93 6.59
C LYS A 58 2.50 18.24 8.07
N PHE A 59 3.78 18.36 8.44
CA PHE A 59 4.20 18.66 9.80
C PHE A 59 5.27 19.74 9.85
N THR A 60 5.23 20.54 10.92
CA THR A 60 6.34 21.43 11.31
C THR A 60 7.37 20.67 12.15
N GLU A 61 8.60 21.19 12.27
CA GLU A 61 9.65 20.55 13.08
C GLU A 61 9.25 20.45 14.56
N GLU A 62 8.49 21.42 15.06
CA GLU A 62 7.93 21.44 16.41
C GLU A 62 6.91 20.31 16.61
N GLU A 63 6.03 20.07 15.65
CA GLU A 63 5.06 18.99 15.72
C GLU A 63 5.72 17.61 15.66
N ILE A 64 6.73 17.45 14.81
CA ILE A 64 7.55 16.23 14.77
C ILE A 64 8.23 16.04 16.12
N ARG A 65 8.78 17.11 16.72
CA ARG A 65 9.40 17.06 18.06
C ARG A 65 8.42 16.62 19.13
N GLN A 66 7.17 17.11 19.11
CA GLN A 66 6.13 16.71 20.06
C GLN A 66 5.78 15.23 19.91
N ILE A 67 5.57 14.75 18.68
CA ILE A 67 5.20 13.34 18.42
C ILE A 67 6.34 12.40 18.83
N LEU A 68 7.58 12.72 18.45
CA LEU A 68 8.74 11.90 18.81
C LEU A 68 9.07 12.00 20.30
N GLY A 69 8.79 13.13 20.95
CA GLY A 69 9.03 13.32 22.39
C GLY A 69 8.26 12.35 23.28
N VAL A 70 7.15 11.79 22.80
CA VAL A 70 6.40 10.73 23.50
C VAL A 70 7.21 9.43 23.58
N SER A 71 7.93 9.09 22.50
CA SER A 71 8.72 7.85 22.43
C SER A 71 10.18 8.05 22.85
N TYR A 72 10.71 9.26 22.70
CA TYR A 72 12.10 9.62 22.97
C TYR A 72 12.18 10.92 23.78
N PRO A 73 12.15 10.84 25.12
CA PRO A 73 12.18 12.02 25.98
C PRO A 73 13.51 12.78 25.91
N ASN A 74 14.60 12.06 25.59
CA ASN A 74 15.94 12.62 25.52
C ASN A 74 16.37 12.83 24.07
N MET A 75 16.57 14.09 23.68
CA MET A 75 16.94 14.47 22.31
C MET A 75 18.40 14.12 21.94
N ASP A 76 19.23 13.84 22.94
CA ASP A 76 20.62 13.40 22.77
C ASP A 76 20.77 11.88 22.71
N GLN A 77 19.68 11.13 22.87
CA GLN A 77 19.70 9.68 22.76
C GLN A 77 20.11 9.26 21.34
N GLU A 78 21.03 8.30 21.26
CA GLU A 78 21.40 7.66 20.01
C GLU A 78 20.28 6.77 19.49
N ILE A 79 20.02 6.89 18.20
CA ILE A 79 19.01 6.13 17.48
C ILE A 79 19.70 5.31 16.39
N ASP A 80 19.34 4.03 16.32
CA ASP A 80 19.70 3.16 15.22
C ASP A 80 18.72 3.30 14.04
N PHE A 81 19.02 2.62 12.95
CA PHE A 81 18.19 2.72 11.76
C PHE A 81 16.78 2.15 11.97
N GLU A 82 16.61 1.13 12.81
CA GLU A 82 15.29 0.53 13.05
C GLU A 82 14.38 1.44 13.87
N ALA A 83 14.91 2.08 14.92
CA ALA A 83 14.20 3.09 15.68
C ALA A 83 13.83 4.30 14.79
N PHE A 84 14.69 4.70 13.85
CA PHE A 84 14.35 5.71 12.86
C PHE A 84 13.16 5.30 11.98
N LEU A 85 13.12 4.06 11.48
CA LEU A 85 12.01 3.55 10.68
C LEU A 85 10.70 3.50 11.49
N ARG A 86 10.74 3.09 12.75
CA ARG A 86 9.56 3.08 13.64
C ARG A 86 9.04 4.50 13.89
N ALA A 87 9.94 5.45 14.15
CA ALA A 87 9.59 6.85 14.30
C ALA A 87 8.96 7.43 13.03
N TYR A 88 9.47 7.05 11.85
CA TYR A 88 8.89 7.44 10.57
C TYR A 88 7.48 6.87 10.37
N LEU A 89 7.23 5.60 10.71
CA LEU A 89 5.89 5.00 10.66
C LEU A 89 4.91 5.71 11.60
N ASN A 90 5.34 6.02 12.83
CA ASN A 90 4.51 6.75 13.80
C ASN A 90 4.11 8.14 13.28
N LEU A 91 5.03 8.84 12.61
CA LEU A 91 4.69 10.13 11.98
C LEU A 91 3.70 9.96 10.82
N GLN A 92 3.81 8.88 10.04
CA GLN A 92 2.84 8.61 8.98
C GLN A 92 1.43 8.33 9.51
N THR A 93 1.29 7.58 10.60
CA THR A 93 -0.03 7.32 11.22
C THR A 93 -0.67 8.61 11.73
N HIS A 94 0.10 9.50 12.34
CA HIS A 94 -0.41 10.81 12.72
C HIS A 94 -0.74 11.70 11.52
N ALA A 95 -0.07 11.50 10.38
CA ALA A 95 -0.31 12.27 9.15
C ALA A 95 -1.69 11.96 8.56
N THR A 96 -2.14 10.71 8.67
CA THR A 96 -3.46 10.29 8.19
C THR A 96 -4.58 10.83 9.07
N ASP A 97 -4.39 10.83 10.39
CA ASP A 97 -5.38 11.35 11.34
C ASP A 97 -5.61 12.86 11.16
N LYS A 98 -4.53 13.62 10.93
CA LYS A 98 -4.59 15.07 10.67
C LYS A 98 -5.28 15.41 9.35
N SER A 99 -5.27 14.50 8.38
CA SER A 99 -5.80 14.74 7.03
C SER A 99 -7.32 14.56 6.93
N GLY A 100 -7.98 14.10 8.00
CA GLY A 100 -9.45 14.18 8.15
C GLY A 100 -10.26 13.50 7.04
N ASP A 101 -9.75 12.45 6.40
CA ASP A 101 -10.52 11.73 5.38
C ASP A 101 -11.68 10.99 6.06
N SER A 102 -12.85 11.61 6.02
CA SER A 102 -14.06 11.19 6.72
C SER A 102 -14.47 9.76 6.32
N LYS A 103 -14.91 8.99 7.32
CA LYS A 103 -15.40 7.59 7.26
C LYS A 103 -16.69 7.39 6.42
N HIS A 104 -16.81 8.02 5.27
CA HIS A 104 -17.91 7.77 4.34
C HIS A 104 -17.47 6.74 3.30
N SER A 105 -18.37 5.82 2.94
CA SER A 105 -18.16 4.77 1.93
C SER A 105 -17.72 5.30 0.55
N SER A 106 -18.00 6.57 0.24
CA SER A 106 -17.54 7.22 -1.00
C SER A 106 -16.13 7.84 -0.92
N SER A 107 -15.54 7.96 0.28
CA SER A 107 -14.19 8.52 0.46
C SER A 107 -13.17 7.71 -0.33
N PHE A 108 -13.30 6.38 -0.30
CA PHE A 108 -12.51 5.47 -1.11
C PHE A 108 -12.52 5.84 -2.60
N LEU A 109 -13.68 6.13 -3.19
CA LEU A 109 -13.79 6.51 -4.60
C LEU A 109 -13.11 7.86 -4.92
N LYS A 110 -13.08 8.79 -3.95
CA LYS A 110 -12.49 10.13 -4.09
C LYS A 110 -11.00 10.18 -3.72
N SER A 111 -10.55 9.26 -2.86
CA SER A 111 -9.20 9.27 -2.32
C SER A 111 -8.21 8.82 -3.39
N SER A 112 -7.10 9.57 -3.52
CA SER A 112 -6.00 9.18 -4.39
C SER A 112 -5.38 7.90 -3.84
N THR A 113 -5.44 6.79 -4.58
CA THR A 113 -4.85 5.54 -4.11
C THR A 113 -3.34 5.71 -3.95
N THR A 114 -2.89 5.94 -2.71
CA THR A 114 -1.48 6.19 -2.43
C THR A 114 -0.85 4.91 -1.90
N THR A 115 0.05 4.34 -2.69
CA THR A 115 0.91 3.23 -2.27
C THR A 115 2.04 3.70 -1.34
N LEU A 116 2.05 4.98 -0.97
CA LEU A 116 3.13 5.64 -0.21
C LEU A 116 2.86 5.71 1.31
N LEU A 117 1.64 5.39 1.75
CA LEU A 117 1.29 5.39 3.16
C LEU A 117 1.30 3.94 3.65
N HIS A 118 2.06 3.68 4.71
CA HIS A 118 2.15 2.35 5.31
C HIS A 118 1.01 2.07 6.31
N THR A 119 0.20 3.08 6.63
CA THR A 119 -0.98 2.94 7.49
C THR A 119 -2.14 2.34 6.70
N ILE A 120 -2.60 1.18 7.15
CA ILE A 120 -3.78 0.51 6.60
C ILE A 120 -5.02 1.01 7.33
N SER A 121 -6.03 1.44 6.59
CA SER A 121 -7.34 1.69 7.18
C SER A 121 -8.07 0.35 7.39
N GLU A 122 -8.29 -0.05 8.65
CA GLU A 122 -9.05 -1.26 8.96
C GLU A 122 -10.46 -1.22 8.36
N SER A 123 -11.10 -0.04 8.35
CA SER A 123 -12.40 0.13 7.69
C SER A 123 -12.36 -0.11 6.17
N GLU A 124 -11.27 0.28 5.50
CA GLU A 124 -11.09 0.00 4.07
C GLU A 124 -10.84 -1.48 3.83
N LYS A 125 -9.95 -2.09 4.61
CA LYS A 125 -9.67 -3.53 4.56
C LYS A 125 -10.97 -4.33 4.72
N SER A 126 -11.78 -4.02 5.72
CA SER A 126 -13.08 -4.66 5.95
C SER A 126 -14.03 -4.49 4.76
N SER A 127 -14.04 -3.31 4.14
CA SER A 127 -14.85 -3.03 2.95
C SER A 127 -14.38 -3.85 1.73
N TYR A 128 -13.07 -3.97 1.50
CA TYR A 128 -12.52 -4.77 0.40
C TYR A 128 -12.79 -6.26 0.62
N VAL A 129 -12.62 -6.76 1.85
CA VAL A 129 -12.92 -8.15 2.20
C VAL A 129 -14.40 -8.46 1.98
N ALA A 130 -15.31 -7.57 2.40
CA ALA A 130 -16.74 -7.74 2.15
C ALA A 130 -17.06 -7.77 0.64
N HIS A 131 -16.43 -6.89 -0.15
CA HIS A 131 -16.58 -6.87 -1.62
C HIS A 131 -16.09 -8.16 -2.26
N ILE A 132 -14.90 -8.64 -1.90
CA ILE A 132 -14.32 -9.89 -2.40
C ILE A 132 -15.20 -11.09 -2.06
N ASN A 133 -15.63 -11.21 -0.80
CA ASN A 133 -16.52 -12.28 -0.34
C ASN A 133 -17.87 -12.29 -1.06
N SER A 134 -18.36 -11.13 -1.49
CA SER A 134 -19.60 -11.04 -2.26
C SER A 134 -19.39 -11.36 -3.74
N TYR A 135 -18.34 -10.83 -4.35
CA TYR A 135 -18.12 -10.92 -5.79
C TYR A 135 -17.56 -12.27 -6.25
N LEU A 136 -16.68 -12.88 -5.45
CA LEU A 136 -16.01 -14.15 -5.78
C LEU A 136 -16.64 -15.37 -5.12
N ARG A 137 -17.81 -15.22 -4.49
CA ARG A 137 -18.49 -16.29 -3.72
C ARG A 137 -18.64 -17.59 -4.49
N ASP A 138 -18.96 -17.48 -5.78
CA ASP A 138 -19.27 -18.61 -6.65
C ASP A 138 -18.08 -19.07 -7.50
N ASP A 139 -16.90 -18.47 -7.31
CA ASP A 139 -15.70 -18.86 -8.03
C ASP A 139 -15.27 -20.30 -7.64
N PRO A 140 -15.16 -21.24 -8.61
CA PRO A 140 -14.86 -22.64 -8.32
C PRO A 140 -13.53 -22.85 -7.58
N PHE A 141 -12.54 -21.99 -7.83
CA PHE A 141 -11.21 -22.11 -7.23
C PHE A 141 -11.16 -21.46 -5.84
N LEU A 142 -11.74 -20.26 -5.69
CA LEU A 142 -11.68 -19.44 -4.49
C LEU A 142 -12.70 -19.84 -3.42
N LYS A 143 -13.73 -20.61 -3.77
CA LYS A 143 -14.73 -21.12 -2.81
C LYS A 143 -14.14 -21.83 -1.58
N LYS A 144 -12.93 -22.40 -1.70
CA LYS A 144 -12.22 -23.06 -0.59
C LYS A 144 -11.47 -22.09 0.35
N TYR A 145 -11.23 -20.86 -0.09
CA TYR A 145 -10.58 -19.79 0.68
C TYR A 145 -11.57 -18.75 1.19
N LEU A 146 -12.79 -18.72 0.65
CA LEU A 146 -13.86 -17.82 1.06
C LEU A 146 -14.79 -18.50 2.09
N PRO A 147 -15.38 -17.73 3.03
CA PRO A 147 -15.22 -16.29 3.21
C PRO A 147 -13.93 -15.91 3.93
N LEU A 148 -13.31 -14.81 3.51
CA LEU A 148 -12.19 -14.18 4.22
C LEU A 148 -12.70 -13.45 5.46
N ASP A 149 -11.92 -13.51 6.53
CA ASP A 149 -12.16 -12.77 7.76
C ASP A 149 -11.50 -11.37 7.68
N PRO A 150 -12.28 -10.27 7.82
CA PRO A 150 -11.74 -8.91 7.72
C PRO A 150 -10.76 -8.56 8.85
N GLU A 151 -10.87 -9.19 10.02
CA GLU A 151 -9.99 -8.93 11.16
C GLU A 151 -8.64 -9.67 11.00
N LYS A 152 -8.58 -10.70 10.16
CA LYS A 152 -7.36 -11.51 9.95
C LYS A 152 -6.54 -11.04 8.75
N ASN A 153 -5.37 -11.65 8.60
CA ASN A 153 -4.49 -11.41 7.45
C ASN A 153 -4.81 -12.30 6.25
N ASP A 154 -5.94 -12.99 6.25
CA ASP A 154 -6.35 -13.96 5.22
C ASP A 154 -6.35 -13.34 3.81
N LEU A 155 -6.74 -12.06 3.69
CA LEU A 155 -6.66 -11.31 2.44
C LEU A 155 -5.23 -11.23 1.88
N PHE A 156 -4.26 -10.93 2.76
CA PHE A 156 -2.86 -10.78 2.35
C PHE A 156 -2.24 -12.14 2.01
N GLU A 157 -2.56 -13.18 2.78
CA GLU A 157 -2.08 -14.53 2.52
C GLU A 157 -2.64 -15.06 1.20
N LEU A 158 -3.92 -14.83 0.89
CA LEU A 158 -4.51 -15.20 -0.40
C LEU A 158 -3.81 -14.45 -1.56
N ALA A 159 -3.50 -13.17 -1.38
CA ALA A 159 -2.89 -12.35 -2.42
C ALA A 159 -1.43 -12.74 -2.74
N LYS A 160 -0.71 -13.38 -1.81
CA LYS A 160 0.67 -13.89 -2.00
C LYS A 160 0.79 -15.00 -3.05
N ASP A 161 -0.31 -15.64 -3.45
CA ASP A 161 -0.28 -16.65 -4.52
C ASP A 161 -0.74 -16.09 -5.89
N GLY A 162 -0.99 -14.77 -5.97
CA GLY A 162 -1.09 -14.03 -7.23
C GLY A 162 -2.47 -13.99 -7.88
N LEU A 163 -3.55 -14.30 -7.15
CA LEU A 163 -4.91 -14.30 -7.68
C LEU A 163 -5.59 -12.92 -7.59
N ILE A 164 -5.70 -12.22 -8.71
CA ILE A 164 -6.64 -11.11 -8.86
C ILE A 164 -7.34 -11.19 -10.23
N ASN A 165 -8.30 -12.11 -10.37
CA ASN A 165 -9.26 -12.07 -11.49
C ASN A 165 -10.57 -11.34 -11.08
N VAL A 166 -10.44 -10.35 -10.20
CA VAL A 166 -11.58 -9.69 -9.53
C VAL A 166 -12.12 -8.48 -10.32
N ALA A 167 -11.25 -7.72 -11.01
CA ALA A 167 -11.65 -6.42 -11.56
C ALA A 167 -12.53 -6.51 -12.81
N VAL A 168 -12.07 -7.21 -13.84
CA VAL A 168 -12.70 -7.19 -15.17
C VAL A 168 -12.71 -8.61 -15.72
N PRO A 169 -13.88 -9.27 -15.81
CA PRO A 169 -13.99 -10.61 -16.38
C PRO A 169 -13.34 -10.71 -17.76
N GLY A 170 -12.56 -11.76 -18.00
CA GLY A 170 -11.86 -11.97 -19.27
C GLY A 170 -10.57 -11.17 -19.44
N THR A 171 -10.09 -10.45 -18.40
CA THR A 171 -8.77 -9.79 -18.45
C THR A 171 -7.63 -10.81 -18.46
N ILE A 172 -7.74 -11.87 -17.66
CA ILE A 172 -6.79 -12.97 -17.61
C ILE A 172 -7.50 -14.23 -18.08
N ASP A 173 -6.92 -14.90 -19.07
CA ASP A 173 -7.29 -16.28 -19.41
C ASP A 173 -6.87 -17.18 -18.25
N GLU A 174 -7.83 -17.78 -17.56
CA GLU A 174 -7.60 -18.61 -16.37
C GLU A 174 -6.68 -19.81 -16.65
N ARG A 175 -6.56 -20.25 -17.92
CA ARG A 175 -5.63 -21.31 -18.33
C ARG A 175 -4.16 -20.90 -18.20
N ALA A 176 -3.87 -19.61 -18.17
CA ALA A 176 -2.53 -19.08 -17.95
C ALA A 176 -2.17 -18.94 -16.46
N ILE A 177 -3.12 -19.19 -15.55
CA ILE A 177 -2.89 -19.08 -14.10
C ILE A 177 -2.42 -20.43 -13.56
N ASN A 178 -1.31 -20.42 -12.82
CA ASN A 178 -0.88 -21.59 -12.07
C ASN A 178 -1.81 -21.77 -10.84
N THR A 179 -2.64 -22.82 -10.86
CA THR A 179 -3.70 -23.08 -9.86
C THR A 179 -3.42 -24.31 -8.98
N LYS A 180 -2.16 -24.77 -8.90
CA LYS A 180 -1.79 -25.89 -8.03
C LYS A 180 -2.02 -25.53 -6.57
N ARG A 181 -2.31 -26.52 -5.72
CA ARG A 181 -2.51 -26.33 -4.26
C ARG A 181 -1.26 -25.75 -3.58
N VAL A 182 -0.09 -26.15 -4.05
CA VAL A 182 1.21 -25.65 -3.59
C VAL A 182 1.96 -25.20 -4.83
N LEU A 183 2.24 -23.91 -4.92
CA LEU A 183 3.00 -23.31 -6.01
C LEU A 183 4.48 -23.32 -5.65
N ASN A 184 5.32 -23.65 -6.63
CA ASN A 184 6.75 -23.43 -6.47
C ASN A 184 7.07 -21.92 -6.63
N PRO A 185 8.27 -21.46 -6.21
CA PRO A 185 8.61 -20.03 -6.26
C PRO A 185 8.51 -19.41 -7.67
N TRP A 186 8.76 -20.20 -8.71
CA TRP A 186 8.70 -19.74 -10.10
C TRP A 186 7.26 -19.57 -10.57
N GLU A 187 6.40 -20.57 -10.34
CA GLU A 187 4.96 -20.53 -10.65
C GLU A 187 4.26 -19.36 -9.96
N ARG A 188 4.61 -19.10 -8.69
CA ARG A 188 4.11 -17.94 -7.94
C ARG A 188 4.55 -16.63 -8.61
N ASN A 189 5.83 -16.52 -8.98
CA ASN A 189 6.33 -15.33 -9.65
C ASN A 189 5.68 -15.11 -11.03
N GLU A 190 5.37 -16.18 -11.77
CA GLU A 190 4.61 -16.09 -13.03
C GLU A 190 3.20 -15.53 -12.79
N ASN A 191 2.48 -16.04 -11.79
CA ASN A 191 1.15 -15.52 -11.42
C ASN A 191 1.21 -14.01 -11.10
N HIS A 192 2.20 -13.57 -10.32
CA HIS A 192 2.35 -12.14 -10.00
C HIS A 192 2.73 -11.30 -11.22
N THR A 193 3.57 -11.83 -12.12
CA THR A 193 3.92 -11.15 -13.37
C THR A 193 2.68 -10.95 -14.24
N LEU A 194 1.87 -12.00 -14.37
CA LEU A 194 0.59 -11.96 -15.09
C LEU A 194 -0.38 -10.95 -14.44
N CYS A 195 -0.49 -10.97 -13.11
CA CYS A 195 -1.31 -10.05 -12.34
C CYS A 195 -0.92 -8.58 -12.57
N LEU A 196 0.36 -8.21 -12.42
CA LEU A 196 0.81 -6.83 -12.59
C LEU A 196 0.63 -6.32 -14.03
N ASN A 197 0.92 -7.16 -15.03
CA ASN A 197 0.72 -6.79 -16.43
C ASN A 197 -0.76 -6.59 -16.76
N SER A 198 -1.62 -7.45 -16.21
CA SER A 198 -3.07 -7.36 -16.39
C SER A 198 -3.66 -6.14 -15.68
N ALA A 199 -3.24 -5.87 -14.45
CA ALA A 199 -3.61 -4.66 -13.71
C ALA A 199 -3.21 -3.39 -14.48
N LYS A 200 -2.01 -3.37 -15.07
CA LYS A 200 -1.57 -2.26 -15.93
C LYS A 200 -2.46 -2.11 -17.16
N ALA A 201 -2.87 -3.21 -17.80
CA ALA A 201 -3.72 -3.18 -18.99
C ALA A 201 -5.13 -2.62 -18.72
N ILE A 202 -5.66 -2.81 -17.52
CA ILE A 202 -6.97 -2.26 -17.12
C ILE A 202 -6.89 -0.85 -16.52
N GLY A 203 -5.69 -0.25 -16.43
CA GLY A 203 -5.49 1.13 -16.00
C GLY A 203 -5.00 1.32 -14.56
N CYS A 204 -4.56 0.26 -13.87
CA CYS A 204 -3.89 0.41 -12.58
C CYS A 204 -2.49 1.02 -12.75
N THR A 205 -2.12 1.90 -11.83
CA THR A 205 -0.77 2.46 -11.70
C THR A 205 0.07 1.55 -10.80
N VAL A 206 0.85 0.66 -11.42
CA VAL A 206 1.69 -0.36 -10.74
C VAL A 206 3.20 -0.12 -10.88
N VAL A 207 3.61 1.06 -11.34
CA VAL A 207 5.04 1.40 -11.59
C VAL A 207 5.95 1.23 -10.38
N ASN A 208 5.41 1.32 -9.17
CA ASN A 208 6.16 1.20 -7.92
C ASN A 208 5.94 -0.15 -7.21
N ILE A 209 5.37 -1.15 -7.89
CA ILE A 209 5.06 -2.47 -7.32
C ILE A 209 5.75 -3.54 -8.16
N GLY A 210 6.66 -4.31 -7.55
CA GLY A 210 7.30 -5.47 -8.16
C GLY A 210 6.63 -6.79 -7.77
N THR A 211 6.98 -7.88 -8.47
CA THR A 211 6.49 -9.22 -8.13
C THR A 211 6.94 -9.65 -6.73
N GLN A 212 8.17 -9.31 -6.36
CA GLN A 212 8.72 -9.60 -5.04
C GLN A 212 7.92 -8.93 -3.91
N ASP A 213 7.41 -7.73 -4.13
CA ASP A 213 6.56 -7.03 -3.15
C ASP A 213 5.25 -7.78 -2.87
N LEU A 214 4.70 -8.42 -3.92
CA LEU A 214 3.50 -9.26 -3.81
C LEU A 214 3.81 -10.61 -3.15
N ILE A 215 4.95 -11.22 -3.48
CA ILE A 215 5.42 -12.48 -2.87
C ILE A 215 5.67 -12.30 -1.37
N GLU A 216 6.29 -11.19 -0.98
CA GLU A 216 6.51 -10.82 0.43
C GLU A 216 5.21 -10.42 1.14
N GLY A 217 4.16 -10.13 0.38
CA GLY A 217 2.84 -9.79 0.89
C GLY A 217 2.78 -8.42 1.55
N ARG A 218 3.46 -7.41 0.97
CA ARG A 218 3.54 -6.06 1.53
C ARG A 218 2.14 -5.43 1.65
N PRO A 219 1.62 -5.21 2.86
CA PRO A 219 0.19 -4.94 3.03
C PRO A 219 -0.31 -3.68 2.33
N HIS A 220 0.43 -2.57 2.44
CA HIS A 220 0.07 -1.29 1.83
C HIS A 220 0.08 -1.33 0.29
N LEU A 221 0.97 -2.12 -0.33
CA LEU A 221 1.01 -2.29 -1.78
C LEU A 221 -0.11 -3.22 -2.27
N LEU A 222 -0.36 -4.32 -1.55
CA LEU A 222 -1.47 -5.22 -1.86
C LEU A 222 -2.80 -4.49 -1.78
N LEU A 223 -3.05 -3.76 -0.69
CA LEU A 223 -4.27 -2.96 -0.54
C LEU A 223 -4.35 -1.83 -1.56
N GLY A 224 -3.24 -1.17 -1.86
CA GLY A 224 -3.20 -0.16 -2.93
C GLY A 224 -3.55 -0.73 -4.30
N LEU A 225 -3.13 -1.95 -4.60
CA LEU A 225 -3.49 -2.65 -5.84
C LEU A 225 -4.95 -3.09 -5.84
N ILE A 226 -5.42 -3.76 -4.77
CA ILE A 226 -6.82 -4.20 -4.60
C ILE A 226 -7.77 -3.01 -4.67
N SER A 227 -7.41 -1.89 -4.04
CA SER A 227 -8.12 -0.61 -4.10
C SER A 227 -8.34 -0.16 -5.54
N GLN A 228 -7.29 -0.09 -6.35
CA GLN A 228 -7.41 0.34 -7.75
C GLN A 228 -8.29 -0.61 -8.57
N ILE A 229 -8.13 -1.92 -8.35
CA ILE A 229 -8.87 -2.98 -9.04
C ILE A 229 -10.37 -2.88 -8.72
N ILE A 230 -10.73 -2.77 -7.44
CA ILE A 230 -12.13 -2.59 -7.01
C ILE A 230 -12.70 -1.27 -7.53
N LYS A 231 -11.93 -0.16 -7.53
CA LYS A 231 -12.39 1.11 -8.11
C LYS A 231 -12.72 0.97 -9.58
N ILE A 232 -11.83 0.38 -10.38
CA ILE A 232 -12.06 0.16 -11.81
C ILE A 232 -13.32 -0.67 -12.02
N GLN A 233 -13.48 -1.75 -11.26
CA GLN A 233 -14.65 -2.61 -11.33
C GLN A 233 -15.96 -1.86 -11.02
N LEU A 234 -16.02 -1.12 -9.91
CA LEU A 234 -17.21 -0.38 -9.50
C LEU A 234 -17.55 0.77 -10.47
N LEU A 235 -16.54 1.39 -11.08
CA LEU A 235 -16.72 2.49 -12.02
C LEU A 235 -16.95 2.02 -13.47
N ALA A 236 -16.60 0.78 -13.82
CA ALA A 236 -16.78 0.24 -15.17
C ALA A 236 -18.26 0.21 -15.59
N ASP A 237 -19.18 0.03 -14.63
CA ASP A 237 -20.62 0.05 -14.85
C ASP A 237 -21.20 1.48 -14.91
N LEU A 238 -20.49 2.49 -14.39
CA LEU A 238 -20.84 3.91 -14.45
C LEU A 238 -20.33 4.58 -15.74
N ASN A 239 -20.45 3.88 -16.86
CA ASN A 239 -20.02 4.40 -18.15
C ASN A 239 -21.12 5.29 -18.74
N LEU A 240 -20.79 6.54 -19.12
CA LEU A 240 -21.72 7.50 -19.74
C LEU A 240 -22.45 6.92 -20.97
N LYS A 241 -21.84 5.96 -21.67
CA LYS A 241 -22.46 5.25 -22.80
C LYS A 241 -23.57 4.29 -22.38
N LYS A 242 -23.48 3.69 -21.19
CA LYS A 242 -24.48 2.77 -20.63
C LYS A 242 -25.50 3.50 -19.75
N THR A 243 -25.15 4.66 -19.22
CA THR A 243 -25.97 5.46 -18.31
C THR A 243 -26.08 6.90 -18.82
N PRO A 244 -26.85 7.15 -19.90
CA PRO A 244 -26.96 8.48 -20.52
C PRO A 244 -27.53 9.55 -19.58
N GLN A 245 -28.24 9.16 -18.52
CA GLN A 245 -28.75 10.05 -17.47
C GLN A 245 -27.65 10.81 -16.72
N LEU A 246 -26.41 10.32 -16.73
CA LEU A 246 -25.27 11.03 -16.16
C LEU A 246 -24.87 12.26 -17.00
N VAL A 247 -25.24 12.32 -18.29
CA VAL A 247 -24.98 13.47 -19.16
C VAL A 247 -25.85 14.67 -18.74
N GLU A 248 -27.13 14.44 -18.41
CA GLU A 248 -28.05 15.49 -17.94
C GLU A 248 -27.55 16.16 -16.64
N LEU A 249 -27.00 15.37 -15.70
CA LEU A 249 -26.43 15.88 -14.45
C LEU A 249 -25.15 16.72 -14.65
N VAL A 250 -24.37 16.44 -15.70
CA VAL A 250 -23.16 17.20 -16.06
C VAL A 250 -23.50 18.54 -16.72
N ASP A 251 -24.61 18.61 -17.46
CA ASP A 251 -25.04 19.85 -18.11
C ASP A 251 -25.70 20.82 -17.11
N ASP A 252 -26.42 20.32 -16.11
CA ASP A 252 -27.01 21.15 -15.04
C ASP A 252 -25.96 21.79 -14.11
N SER A 253 -24.79 21.17 -13.96
CA SER A 253 -23.70 21.69 -13.12
C SER A 253 -22.84 22.75 -13.82
N LYS A 254 -22.97 22.92 -15.15
CA LYS A 254 -22.32 24.00 -15.91
C LYS A 254 -23.18 25.27 -16.04
N ASN A 255 -24.47 25.18 -15.75
CA ASN A 255 -25.44 26.28 -15.88
C ASN A 255 -25.76 26.96 -14.54
N LYS A 256 -24.85 26.92 -13.56
CA LYS A 256 -24.99 27.60 -12.27
C LYS A 256 -23.77 28.46 -11.93
#